data_AF-A0A914Y322-F1
#
_entry.id   AF-A0A914Y322-F1
#
_cell.length_a   1.000
_cell.length_b   1.000
_cell.length_c   1.000
_cell.angle_alpha   90.00
_cell.angle_beta   90.00
_cell.angle_gamma   90.00
#
_symmetry.space_group_name_H-M   'P 1'
#
loop_
_entity.id
_entity.type
_entity.pdbx_description
1 polymer ?
#
loop_
_entity_poly.entity_id
_entity_poly.type
_entity_poly.pdbx_seq_one_letter_code
_entity_poly.pdbx_strand_id
1 'polypeptide(L)'
;MSEDTNDPEKTICEVSQWKMPLEKRTQIFQYVVAAIGNGKSKNLCTTGQYVDKKRCKEAIEKIFPKRYYIYNNQEILYLHEQLDIDIKETIPSLNGDLESLNGDLEISITFRAKIDISNINEIRAFLNTALNQFSINENKYSFVGKGQIYEVQDDETDEARKYKKYGLVIRHGNSKGVQFINNDSGAILAMDYKKSVFYSGNASFLDVIKNCLSINLSYAEISELYKNVQLQVIHQPGEYFRFENFTNDIKDLQVKSMGEYFQNQYDQIIEMEYKAVMVHPKCVYLLETLEIVPDQKISKEKLSTLKLDTKNLSIKKRLEGIKNQYANMQFNNVITEAFGINVSTEMIKAEYVQLSVPCIIAGDNKSINPNEDGTFRFDRDHSYCEIASIKNLFVYGCPEKWKQILQKQLKERKITVENIYCNNNPKDISTFEQWKNKLAKIDPSVDYVIVITKTQDIHDLLNLLQIKTGIRIQHILEATTQINACIFNIIHKMNHKAKGFNWKVGFKG
;
A
#
# COMPACT_ATOMS: atom_id res chain seq x y z
N MET A 1 49.97 -30.95 2.88
CA MET A 1 49.10 -30.21 1.94
C MET A 1 47.91 -29.76 2.75
N SER A 2 47.77 -28.44 2.90
CA SER A 2 46.79 -27.79 3.77
C SER A 2 45.37 -28.10 3.31
N GLU A 3 44.54 -28.53 4.27
CA GLU A 3 43.10 -28.51 4.14
C GLU A 3 42.67 -27.03 4.11
N ASP A 4 42.38 -26.51 2.92
CA ASP A 4 41.69 -25.23 2.77
C ASP A 4 40.25 -25.42 3.25
N THR A 5 40.03 -25.19 4.54
CA THR A 5 38.70 -24.85 5.06
C THR A 5 38.34 -23.49 4.46
N ASN A 6 37.68 -23.51 3.30
CA ASN A 6 36.98 -22.34 2.75
C ASN A 6 35.84 -21.98 3.70
N ASP A 7 36.16 -21.22 4.75
CA ASP A 7 35.15 -20.49 5.50
C ASP A 7 34.38 -19.60 4.51
N PRO A 8 33.04 -19.61 4.52
CA PRO A 8 32.26 -18.77 3.62
C PRO A 8 32.63 -17.30 3.88
N GLU A 9 32.93 -16.57 2.81
CA GLU A 9 33.30 -15.16 2.90
C GLU A 9 32.20 -14.37 3.62
N LYS A 10 32.51 -13.95 4.86
CA LYS A 10 31.63 -13.06 5.61
C LYS A 10 31.69 -11.69 4.96
N THR A 11 30.56 -11.25 4.44
CA THR A 11 30.42 -9.89 3.92
C THR A 11 29.70 -9.03 4.95
N ILE A 12 30.24 -7.84 5.21
CA ILE A 12 29.62 -6.85 6.09
C ILE A 12 28.88 -5.84 5.22
N CYS A 13 27.58 -5.66 5.46
CA CYS A 13 26.79 -4.61 4.82
C CYS A 13 26.12 -3.68 5.84
N GLU A 14 25.89 -2.44 5.43
CA GLU A 14 25.04 -1.52 6.18
C GLU A 14 23.58 -1.91 5.99
N VAL A 15 22.84 -2.00 7.10
CA VAL A 15 21.38 -2.19 7.11
C VAL A 15 20.69 -0.89 7.46
N SER A 16 19.44 -0.71 7.02
CA SER A 16 18.64 0.52 7.24
C SER A 16 18.10 0.67 8.67
N GLN A 17 18.98 0.47 9.64
CA GLN A 17 18.68 0.40 11.06
C GLN A 17 19.71 1.23 11.84
N TRP A 18 19.27 1.95 12.87
CA TRP A 18 20.15 2.72 13.76
C TRP A 18 19.90 2.31 15.20
N LYS A 19 20.98 2.23 15.99
CA LYS A 19 20.85 2.05 17.44
C LYS A 19 20.18 3.27 18.05
N MET A 20 19.29 3.03 19.00
CA MET A 20 18.58 4.08 19.73
C MET A 20 18.63 3.78 21.23
N PRO A 21 19.81 3.96 21.87
CA PRO A 21 19.92 3.85 23.32
C PRO A 21 18.96 4.80 24.05
N LEU A 22 18.35 4.27 25.10
CA LEU A 22 17.63 5.04 26.12
C LEU A 22 18.48 5.02 27.39
N GLU A 23 18.72 6.17 28.00
CA GLU A 23 19.46 6.22 29.27
C GLU A 23 18.71 5.45 30.37
N LYS A 24 19.42 4.58 31.10
CA LYS A 24 18.82 3.76 32.18
C LYS A 24 18.18 4.59 33.31
N ARG A 25 18.58 5.85 33.45
CA ARG A 25 18.06 6.77 34.48
C ARG A 25 16.82 7.56 34.04
N THR A 26 16.43 7.47 32.77
CA THR A 26 15.28 8.22 32.26
C THR A 26 14.01 7.77 32.95
N GLN A 27 13.28 8.73 33.53
CA GLN A 27 11.93 8.51 34.03
C GLN A 27 10.94 9.05 32.99
N ILE A 28 9.94 8.24 32.66
CA ILE A 28 8.93 8.59 31.67
C ILE A 28 7.57 8.41 32.34
N PHE A 29 6.81 9.49 32.42
CA PHE A 29 5.50 9.52 33.05
C PHE A 29 4.43 9.63 31.97
N GLN A 30 3.46 8.73 32.00
CA GLN A 30 2.35 8.66 31.07
C GLN A 30 1.11 9.27 31.72
N TYR A 31 0.42 10.10 30.95
CA TYR A 31 -0.82 10.77 31.31
C TYR A 31 -1.89 10.50 30.26
N VAL A 32 -3.14 10.47 30.70
CA VAL A 32 -4.31 10.47 29.82
C VAL A 32 -4.82 11.90 29.68
N VAL A 33 -4.94 12.35 28.44
CA VAL A 33 -5.57 13.59 28.04
C VAL A 33 -6.98 13.25 27.60
N ALA A 34 -7.97 13.77 28.32
CA ALA A 34 -9.37 13.67 27.93
C ALA A 34 -9.92 15.07 27.65
N ALA A 35 -10.52 15.20 26.46
CA ALA A 35 -11.17 16.42 26.02
C ALA A 35 -12.68 16.26 26.12
N ILE A 36 -13.32 17.10 26.92
CA ILE A 36 -14.76 17.13 27.13
C ILE A 36 -15.27 18.41 26.48
N GLY A 37 -15.87 18.27 25.30
CA GLY A 37 -16.57 19.38 24.66
C GLY A 37 -17.89 19.65 25.38
N ASN A 38 -18.11 20.89 25.83
CA ASN A 38 -19.42 21.33 26.28
C ASN A 38 -20.33 21.61 25.07
N GLY A 39 -20.86 20.55 24.44
CA GLY A 39 -21.56 20.70 23.15
C GLY A 39 -22.86 19.91 22.99
N LYS A 40 -23.99 20.62 22.88
CA LYS A 40 -25.34 20.16 22.51
C LYS A 40 -25.47 19.65 21.05
N SER A 41 -24.39 19.22 20.40
CA SER A 41 -24.35 18.90 18.97
C SER A 41 -24.08 17.41 18.74
N LYS A 42 -25.15 16.63 18.51
CA LYS A 42 -25.09 15.18 18.27
C LYS A 42 -24.66 14.78 16.85
N ASN A 43 -24.39 15.73 15.93
CA ASN A 43 -24.39 15.43 14.48
C ASN A 43 -23.07 15.63 13.72
N LEU A 44 -21.91 15.80 14.37
CA LEU A 44 -20.61 15.95 13.68
C LEU A 44 -19.69 14.74 13.94
N CYS A 45 -20.07 13.56 13.43
CA CYS A 45 -19.35 12.31 13.70
C CYS A 45 -18.01 12.13 12.94
N THR A 46 -17.53 13.09 12.15
CA THR A 46 -16.26 12.97 11.40
C THR A 46 -15.39 14.23 11.42
N THR A 47 -15.98 15.42 11.53
CA THR A 47 -15.29 16.73 11.57
C THR A 47 -14.76 17.09 12.97
N GLY A 48 -15.45 16.69 14.04
CA GLY A 48 -15.03 16.99 15.42
C GLY A 48 -13.63 16.44 15.74
N GLN A 49 -13.31 15.24 15.26
CA GLN A 49 -12.04 14.58 15.61
C GLN A 49 -10.77 15.29 15.13
N TYR A 50 -10.82 16.10 14.06
CA TYR A 50 -9.62 16.81 13.58
C TYR A 50 -9.46 18.16 14.28
N VAL A 51 -10.54 18.93 14.38
CA VAL A 51 -10.58 20.23 15.06
C VAL A 51 -10.26 20.07 16.55
N ASP A 52 -10.83 19.06 17.21
CA ASP A 52 -10.58 18.80 18.63
C ASP A 52 -9.12 18.40 18.88
N LYS A 53 -8.47 17.67 17.97
CA LYS A 53 -7.04 17.31 18.09
C LYS A 53 -6.13 18.53 18.01
N LYS A 54 -6.41 19.45 17.08
CA LYS A 54 -5.65 20.70 16.94
C LYS A 54 -5.80 21.56 18.20
N ARG A 55 -7.03 21.78 18.66
CA ARG A 55 -7.33 22.51 19.90
C ARG A 55 -6.69 21.86 21.12
N CYS A 56 -6.72 20.52 21.21
CA CYS A 56 -6.03 19.79 22.29
C CYS A 56 -4.52 20.02 22.28
N LYS A 57 -3.90 20.00 21.10
CA LYS A 57 -2.46 20.24 20.97
C LYS A 57 -2.10 21.66 21.40
N GLU A 58 -2.84 22.67 20.94
CA GLU A 58 -2.65 24.07 21.31
C GLU A 58 -2.80 24.29 22.83
N ALA A 59 -3.74 23.59 23.47
CA ALA A 59 -3.87 23.60 24.92
C ALA A 59 -2.64 23.03 25.63
N ILE A 60 -2.16 21.86 25.18
CA ILE A 60 -0.99 21.21 25.76
C ILE A 60 0.22 22.14 25.61
N GLU A 61 0.38 22.80 24.46
CA GLU A 61 1.43 23.81 24.23
C GLU A 61 1.30 25.01 25.16
N LYS A 62 0.07 25.45 25.48
CA LYS A 62 -0.19 26.53 26.43
C LYS A 62 0.06 26.13 27.89
N ILE A 63 -0.27 24.89 28.28
CA ILE A 63 -0.02 24.33 29.62
C ILE A 63 1.48 24.11 29.83
N PHE A 64 2.18 23.66 28.79
CA PHE A 64 3.59 23.27 28.83
C PHE A 64 4.47 24.11 27.89
N PRO A 65 4.47 25.45 27.99
CA PRO A 65 5.16 26.33 27.03
C PRO A 65 6.69 26.23 27.08
N LYS A 66 7.23 25.59 28.12
CA LYS A 66 8.67 25.41 28.37
C LYS A 66 9.06 23.98 28.77
N ARG A 67 8.13 23.01 28.72
CA ARG A 67 8.42 21.62 29.06
C ARG A 67 8.45 20.77 27.80
N TYR A 68 9.39 19.85 27.75
CA TYR A 68 9.48 18.88 26.66
C TYR A 68 8.44 17.78 26.88
N TYR A 69 7.49 17.66 25.95
CA TYR A 69 6.42 16.67 26.03
C TYR A 69 6.35 15.82 24.76
N ILE A 70 5.80 14.61 24.87
CA ILE A 70 5.45 13.77 23.72
C ILE A 70 3.96 13.44 23.76
N TYR A 71 3.20 13.83 22.74
CA TYR A 71 1.75 13.63 22.64
C TYR A 71 1.39 12.83 21.39
N ASN A 72 0.54 11.82 21.53
CA ASN A 72 0.13 10.97 20.40
C ASN A 72 -1.00 11.55 19.54
N ASN A 73 -1.41 12.81 19.77
CA ASN A 73 -2.52 13.48 19.08
C ASN A 73 -3.87 12.74 19.21
N GLN A 74 -4.04 11.95 20.27
CA GLN A 74 -5.28 11.24 20.58
C GLN A 74 -5.65 11.41 22.05
N GLU A 75 -4.87 10.79 22.94
CA GLU A 75 -5.23 10.66 24.36
C GLU A 75 -4.02 10.52 25.28
N ILE A 76 -2.82 10.26 24.76
CA ILE A 76 -1.67 9.90 25.59
C ILE A 76 -0.59 10.95 25.48
N LEU A 77 -0.26 11.53 26.63
CA LEU A 77 0.81 12.48 26.85
C LEU A 77 1.92 11.82 27.69
N TYR A 78 3.16 12.04 27.30
CA TYR A 78 4.34 11.63 28.04
C TYR A 78 5.14 12.85 28.46
N LEU A 79 5.63 12.81 29.70
CA LEU A 79 6.50 13.83 30.30
C LEU A 79 7.72 13.16 30.93
N HIS A 80 8.86 13.86 30.93
CA HIS A 80 10.09 13.42 31.61
C HIS A 80 10.11 13.80 33.11
N GLU A 81 9.18 14.65 33.52
CA GLU A 81 8.97 15.09 34.91
C GLU A 81 7.54 14.75 35.36
N GLN A 82 7.40 14.33 36.61
CA GLN A 82 6.09 14.07 37.19
C GLN A 82 5.39 15.39 37.53
N LEU A 83 4.11 15.49 37.17
CA LEU A 83 3.23 16.56 37.64
C LEU A 83 2.84 16.35 39.11
N ASP A 84 2.87 17.42 39.90
CA ASP A 84 2.46 17.40 41.30
C ASP A 84 0.95 17.23 41.48
N ILE A 85 0.16 17.63 40.47
CA ILE A 85 -1.30 17.58 40.46
C ILE A 85 -1.84 17.23 39.08
N ASP A 86 -3.02 16.61 39.03
CA ASP A 86 -3.79 16.47 37.79
C ASP A 86 -4.24 17.86 37.32
N ILE A 87 -4.21 18.08 36.01
CA ILE A 87 -4.53 19.38 35.40
C ILE A 87 -5.93 19.33 34.82
N LYS A 88 -6.71 20.38 35.08
CA LYS A 88 -7.95 20.68 34.36
C LYS A 88 -7.89 22.11 33.85
N GLU A 89 -7.97 22.28 32.53
CA GLU A 89 -7.98 23.59 31.89
C GLU A 89 -9.14 23.70 30.90
N THR A 90 -9.85 24.82 30.95
CA THR A 90 -10.91 25.14 29.98
C THR A 90 -10.33 26.05 28.90
N ILE A 91 -10.38 25.60 27.65
CA ILE A 91 -10.04 26.44 26.50
C ILE A 91 -11.31 27.12 26.01
N PRO A 92 -11.39 28.46 26.10
CA PRO A 92 -12.50 29.19 25.52
C PRO A 92 -12.55 29.00 24.01
N SER A 93 -13.73 28.97 23.42
CA SER A 93 -13.85 29.06 21.97
C SER A 93 -13.21 30.35 21.47
N LEU A 94 -12.35 30.29 20.45
CA LEU A 94 -11.79 31.50 19.83
C LEU A 94 -12.93 32.29 19.18
N ASN A 95 -13.12 33.53 19.63
CA ASN A 95 -14.09 34.45 19.05
C ASN A 95 -13.60 34.85 17.65
N GLY A 96 -14.27 34.39 16.60
CA GLY A 96 -14.00 34.87 15.24
C GLY A 96 -14.48 33.98 14.10
N ASP A 97 -14.47 32.66 14.27
CA ASP A 97 -14.77 31.71 13.19
C ASP A 97 -15.88 30.72 13.56
N LEU A 98 -16.42 30.01 12.56
CA LEU A 98 -17.44 28.95 12.69
C LEU A 98 -17.09 27.85 13.73
N GLU A 99 -15.86 27.82 14.27
CA GLU A 99 -15.47 27.06 15.46
C GLU A 99 -16.27 27.40 16.74
N SER A 100 -16.96 28.55 16.74
CA SER A 100 -17.88 28.99 17.80
C SER A 100 -19.08 28.06 18.04
N LEU A 101 -19.36 27.10 17.14
CA LEU A 101 -20.40 26.07 17.34
C LEU A 101 -20.01 24.95 18.33
N ASN A 102 -18.74 24.80 18.66
CA ASN A 102 -18.24 23.66 19.45
C ASN A 102 -18.12 23.89 20.96
N GLY A 103 -18.49 25.08 21.45
CA GLY A 103 -18.40 25.41 22.87
C GLY A 103 -16.97 25.38 23.43
N ASP A 104 -16.87 25.67 24.73
CA ASP A 104 -15.62 25.57 25.46
C ASP A 104 -15.16 24.11 25.52
N LEU A 105 -13.86 23.90 25.31
CA LEU A 105 -13.23 22.58 25.40
C LEU A 105 -12.58 22.46 26.77
N GLU A 106 -13.11 21.60 27.63
CA GLU A 106 -12.42 21.24 28.88
C GLU A 106 -11.41 20.13 28.60
N ILE A 107 -10.16 20.34 28.98
CA ILE A 107 -9.12 19.33 28.90
C ILE A 107 -8.71 18.94 30.31
N SER A 108 -8.71 17.63 30.53
CA SER A 108 -8.18 17.02 31.74
C SER A 108 -6.96 16.18 31.42
N ILE A 109 -5.90 16.35 32.20
CA ILE A 109 -4.65 15.59 32.11
C ILE A 109 -4.49 14.86 33.44
N THR A 110 -4.59 13.53 33.40
CA THR A 110 -4.59 12.68 34.58
C THR A 110 -3.42 11.72 34.55
N PHE A 111 -2.74 11.54 35.69
CA PHE A 111 -1.64 10.59 35.78
C PHE A 111 -2.14 9.16 35.55
N ARG A 112 -1.47 8.43 34.65
CA ARG A 112 -1.79 7.03 34.36
C ARG A 112 -0.79 6.07 34.98
N ALA A 113 0.48 6.25 34.63
CA ALA A 113 1.54 5.32 35.03
C ALA A 113 2.92 5.93 34.82
N LYS A 114 3.91 5.45 35.58
CA LYS A 114 5.31 5.56 35.22
C LYS A 114 5.66 4.40 34.29
N ILE A 115 6.23 4.69 33.12
CA ILE A 115 6.60 3.68 32.13
C ILE A 115 7.76 2.84 32.68
N ASP A 116 7.60 1.53 32.59
CA ASP A 116 8.66 0.58 32.93
C ASP A 116 9.62 0.42 31.76
N ILE A 117 10.85 0.92 31.90
CA ILE A 117 11.91 0.80 30.90
C ILE A 117 12.48 -0.63 30.76
N SER A 118 12.00 -1.59 31.53
CA SER A 118 12.22 -3.02 31.30
C SER A 118 11.09 -3.67 30.48
N ASN A 119 9.92 -3.04 30.41
CA ASN A 119 8.79 -3.51 29.62
C ASN A 119 8.91 -3.04 28.16
N ILE A 120 9.39 -3.94 27.31
CA ILE A 120 9.57 -3.71 25.87
C ILE A 120 8.31 -3.16 25.19
N ASN A 121 7.12 -3.58 25.58
CA ASN A 121 5.89 -3.15 24.91
C ASN A 121 5.54 -1.68 25.22
N GLU A 122 5.72 -1.27 26.48
CA GLU A 122 5.49 0.13 26.89
C GLU A 122 6.51 1.07 26.27
N ILE A 123 7.78 0.70 26.31
CA ILE A 123 8.85 1.49 25.69
C ILE A 123 8.66 1.55 24.17
N ARG A 124 8.29 0.44 23.53
CA ARG A 124 8.00 0.43 22.09
C ARG A 124 6.88 1.41 21.75
N ALA A 125 5.81 1.44 22.53
CA ALA A 125 4.70 2.37 22.29
C ALA A 125 5.17 3.82 22.47
N PHE A 126 5.86 4.13 23.57
CA PHE A 126 6.45 5.44 23.84
C PHE A 126 7.39 5.90 22.71
N LEU A 127 8.40 5.09 22.35
CA LEU A 127 9.38 5.45 21.34
C LEU A 127 8.75 5.61 19.95
N ASN A 128 7.72 4.82 19.59
CA ASN A 128 7.01 5.04 18.32
C ASN A 128 6.23 6.36 18.33
N THR A 129 5.61 6.74 19.45
CA THR A 129 4.96 8.06 19.59
C THR A 129 5.99 9.18 19.49
N ALA A 130 7.11 9.03 20.18
CA ALA A 130 8.24 9.96 20.18
C ALA A 130 8.74 10.20 18.74
N LEU A 131 9.08 9.12 18.03
CA LEU A 131 9.51 9.17 16.64
C LEU A 131 8.49 9.88 15.76
N ASN A 132 7.19 9.63 15.93
CA ASN A 132 6.16 10.27 15.13
C ASN A 132 6.13 11.79 15.36
N GLN A 133 6.20 12.25 16.61
CA GLN A 133 6.24 13.67 16.92
C GLN A 133 7.52 14.35 16.40
N PHE A 134 8.69 13.71 16.52
CA PHE A 134 9.97 14.32 16.10
C PHE A 134 10.04 14.59 14.61
N SER A 135 9.41 13.74 13.79
CA SER A 135 9.38 13.99 12.35
C SER A 135 8.33 15.01 11.92
N ILE A 136 7.51 15.55 12.85
CA ILE A 136 6.64 16.68 12.57
C ILE A 136 7.47 17.94 12.82
N ASN A 137 8.45 18.15 11.97
CA ASN A 137 9.20 19.40 11.93
C ASN A 137 8.46 20.33 10.96
N GLU A 138 7.93 21.46 11.46
CA GLU A 138 7.50 22.62 10.65
C GLU A 138 6.55 22.32 9.47
N ASN A 139 5.59 21.39 9.61
CA ASN A 139 4.66 20.99 8.54
C ASN A 139 5.33 20.43 7.27
N LYS A 140 6.60 19.98 7.36
CA LYS A 140 7.33 19.41 6.22
C LYS A 140 6.86 18.01 5.81
N TYR A 141 6.18 17.29 6.71
CA TYR A 141 5.79 15.90 6.51
C TYR A 141 4.33 15.65 6.86
N SER A 142 3.67 14.84 6.04
CA SER A 142 2.32 14.30 6.23
C SER A 142 2.37 12.90 6.83
N PHE A 143 1.52 12.61 7.81
CA PHE A 143 1.45 11.29 8.45
C PHE A 143 0.34 10.42 7.86
N VAL A 144 0.65 9.17 7.52
CA VAL A 144 -0.33 8.23 6.93
C VAL A 144 -0.29 6.88 7.64
N GLY A 145 -1.32 6.58 8.44
CA GLY A 145 -1.39 5.32 9.20
C GLY A 145 -0.22 5.18 10.20
N LYS A 146 0.12 3.97 10.65
CA LYS A 146 1.13 3.80 11.70
C LYS A 146 2.55 3.90 11.13
N GLY A 147 3.28 4.93 11.56
CA GLY A 147 4.72 5.07 11.34
C GLY A 147 5.12 5.42 9.90
N GLN A 148 4.20 5.82 9.02
CA GLN A 148 4.54 6.30 7.69
C GLN A 148 4.44 7.82 7.64
N ILE A 149 5.49 8.44 7.12
CA ILE A 149 5.60 9.87 6.92
C ILE A 149 6.03 10.14 5.49
N TYR A 150 5.50 11.19 4.88
CA TYR A 150 5.79 11.59 3.52
C TYR A 150 6.08 13.07 3.49
N GLU A 151 7.09 13.49 2.76
CA GLU A 151 7.37 14.90 2.53
C GLU A 151 6.17 15.54 1.83
N VAL A 152 5.80 16.74 2.27
CA VAL A 152 4.74 17.54 1.63
C VAL A 152 5.21 18.01 0.25
N GLN A 153 6.53 18.12 0.04
CA GLN A 153 7.12 18.51 -1.23
C GLN A 153 6.83 17.46 -2.33
N ASP A 154 6.25 17.93 -3.43
CA ASP A 154 5.90 17.09 -4.56
C ASP A 154 7.14 16.71 -5.40
N ASP A 155 7.17 15.49 -5.91
CA ASP A 155 8.14 15.04 -6.90
C ASP A 155 7.88 15.76 -8.25
N GLU A 156 8.88 16.46 -8.78
CA GLU A 156 8.77 17.21 -10.04
C GLU A 156 9.37 16.49 -11.26
N THR A 157 9.80 15.23 -11.10
CA THR A 157 10.33 14.44 -12.22
C THR A 157 9.32 14.29 -13.37
N ASP A 158 9.80 14.03 -14.58
CA ASP A 158 8.93 13.77 -15.74
C ASP A 158 7.97 12.59 -15.49
N GLU A 159 8.38 11.62 -14.68
CA GLU A 159 7.51 10.53 -14.23
C GLU A 159 6.36 11.05 -13.36
N ALA A 160 6.58 12.05 -12.51
CA ALA A 160 5.54 12.63 -11.66
C ALA A 160 4.57 13.53 -12.45
N ARG A 161 5.02 14.14 -13.55
CA ARG A 161 4.15 14.96 -14.43
C ARG A 161 2.97 14.16 -15.00
N LYS A 162 3.13 12.84 -15.23
CA LYS A 162 2.04 11.97 -15.71
C LYS A 162 0.88 11.82 -14.71
N TYR A 163 1.10 12.13 -13.43
CA TYR A 163 0.09 12.07 -12.37
C TYR A 163 -0.70 13.37 -12.24
N LYS A 164 -0.06 14.52 -12.52
CA LYS A 164 -0.68 15.84 -12.37
C LYS A 164 -1.97 16.00 -13.18
N LYS A 165 -2.06 15.38 -14.36
CA LYS A 165 -3.27 15.35 -15.20
C LYS A 165 -4.49 14.69 -14.54
N TYR A 166 -4.27 13.89 -13.50
CA TYR A 166 -5.33 13.29 -12.71
C TYR A 166 -5.58 14.03 -11.39
N GLY A 167 -4.97 15.19 -11.15
CA GLY A 167 -4.98 15.83 -9.83
C GLY A 167 -4.18 15.06 -8.78
N LEU A 168 -3.18 14.28 -9.20
CA LEU A 168 -2.37 13.45 -8.33
C LEU A 168 -0.92 13.92 -8.30
N VAL A 169 -0.27 13.75 -7.16
CA VAL A 169 1.15 14.07 -6.94
C VAL A 169 1.86 12.86 -6.35
N ILE A 170 3.14 12.72 -6.64
CA ILE A 170 3.95 11.70 -5.98
C ILE A 170 4.76 12.33 -4.88
N ARG A 171 4.76 11.69 -3.71
CA ARG A 171 5.56 12.12 -2.57
C ARG A 171 6.50 11.01 -2.12
N HIS A 172 7.66 11.45 -1.68
CA HIS A 172 8.69 10.61 -1.10
C HIS A 172 8.52 10.60 0.41
N GLY A 173 8.89 9.50 1.05
CA GLY A 173 8.66 9.34 2.47
C GLY A 173 9.34 8.11 3.02
N ASN A 174 9.06 7.80 4.27
CA ASN A 174 9.52 6.58 4.90
C ASN A 174 8.44 5.95 5.74
N SER A 175 8.46 4.63 5.82
CA SER A 175 7.99 3.98 7.04
C SER A 175 9.14 3.86 8.02
N LYS A 176 8.89 4.27 9.26
CA LYS A 176 9.78 4.12 10.40
C LYS A 176 9.10 3.31 11.48
N GLY A 177 9.89 2.62 12.29
CA GLY A 177 9.37 1.91 13.44
C GLY A 177 10.46 1.51 14.41
N VAL A 178 10.06 1.29 15.66
CA VAL A 178 10.95 0.81 16.71
C VAL A 178 10.95 -0.70 16.74
N GLN A 179 12.14 -1.28 16.64
CA GLN A 179 12.38 -2.71 16.78
C GLN A 179 13.28 -2.98 18.00
N PHE A 180 13.18 -4.18 18.55
CA PHE A 180 14.05 -4.66 19.63
C PHE A 180 14.69 -5.95 19.13
N ILE A 181 16.02 -6.06 19.25
CA ILE A 181 16.76 -7.28 18.93
C ILE A 181 17.15 -7.95 20.24
N ASN A 182 16.95 -9.27 20.33
CA ASN A 182 17.11 -10.07 21.56
C ASN A 182 18.57 -10.19 22.06
N ASN A 183 19.55 -9.58 21.40
CA ASN A 183 20.98 -9.74 21.69
C ASN A 183 21.62 -8.42 22.17
N ASP A 184 21.25 -7.94 23.36
CA ASP A 184 21.87 -6.79 24.07
C ASP A 184 21.85 -5.42 23.37
N SER A 185 21.19 -5.29 22.21
CA SER A 185 21.36 -4.14 21.31
C SER A 185 20.42 -2.95 21.57
N GLY A 186 19.54 -3.03 22.57
CA GLY A 186 18.58 -1.98 22.88
C GLY A 186 17.53 -1.77 21.78
N ALA A 187 16.84 -0.63 21.83
CA ALA A 187 15.88 -0.24 20.81
C ALA A 187 16.59 0.17 19.51
N ILE A 188 15.96 -0.10 18.38
CA ILE A 188 16.48 0.19 17.04
C ILE A 188 15.44 0.96 16.25
N LEU A 189 15.88 2.03 15.61
CA LEU A 189 15.11 2.73 14.58
C LEU A 189 15.30 2.00 13.26
N ALA A 190 14.24 1.35 12.76
CA ALA A 190 14.21 0.81 11.41
C ALA A 190 13.50 1.80 10.47
N MET A 191 14.13 2.12 9.34
CA MET A 191 13.53 2.98 8.31
C MET A 191 13.47 2.26 6.97
N ASP A 192 12.48 2.62 6.19
CA ASP A 192 12.28 2.14 4.83
C ASP A 192 11.71 3.25 3.95
N TYR A 193 12.46 3.62 2.92
CA TYR A 193 12.10 4.68 1.99
C TYR A 193 11.03 4.23 0.99
N LYS A 194 10.00 5.07 0.84
CA LYS A 194 8.79 4.80 0.10
C LYS A 194 8.44 5.95 -0.81
N LYS A 195 7.89 5.59 -1.96
CA LYS A 195 7.22 6.50 -2.88
C LYS A 195 5.73 6.17 -2.83
N SER A 196 4.86 7.17 -2.74
CA SER A 196 3.42 6.95 -2.77
C SER A 196 2.71 8.13 -3.41
N VAL A 197 1.54 7.86 -3.97
CA VAL A 197 0.76 8.85 -4.70
C VAL A 197 -0.29 9.43 -3.76
N PHE A 198 -0.53 10.72 -3.89
CA PHE A 198 -1.46 11.50 -3.09
C PHE A 198 -2.35 12.32 -4.00
N TYR A 199 -3.53 12.70 -3.52
CA TYR A 199 -4.32 13.73 -4.18
C TYR A 199 -3.66 15.10 -3.96
N SER A 200 -3.59 15.89 -5.03
CA SER A 200 -3.09 17.27 -4.99
C SER A 200 -4.12 18.16 -4.29
N GLY A 201 -3.69 18.89 -3.26
CA GLY A 201 -4.53 19.94 -2.64
C GLY A 201 -4.37 21.33 -3.27
N ASN A 202 -3.46 21.49 -4.25
CA ASN A 202 -3.07 22.80 -4.77
C ASN A 202 -3.93 23.29 -5.97
N ALA A 203 -5.03 22.61 -6.28
CA ALA A 203 -5.90 22.95 -7.41
C ALA A 203 -7.36 22.84 -6.99
N SER A 204 -8.22 23.69 -7.58
CA SER A 204 -9.67 23.56 -7.42
C SER A 204 -10.12 22.19 -7.91
N PHE A 205 -11.19 21.66 -7.31
CA PHE A 205 -11.70 20.36 -7.74
C PHE A 205 -12.21 20.43 -9.19
N LEU A 206 -12.74 21.58 -9.63
CA LEU A 206 -13.09 21.82 -11.03
C LEU A 206 -11.89 21.62 -11.98
N ASP A 207 -10.73 22.22 -11.68
CA ASP A 207 -9.55 22.12 -12.56
C ASP A 207 -9.09 20.67 -12.70
N VAL A 208 -9.17 19.91 -11.61
CA VAL A 208 -8.89 18.48 -11.61
C VAL A 208 -9.87 17.72 -12.50
N ILE A 209 -11.17 18.04 -12.43
CA ILE A 209 -12.18 17.41 -13.29
C ILE A 209 -11.95 17.77 -14.76
N LYS A 210 -11.70 19.06 -15.08
CA LYS A 210 -11.38 19.52 -16.45
C LYS A 210 -10.18 18.76 -17.04
N ASN A 211 -9.13 18.57 -16.24
CA ASN A 211 -7.95 17.79 -16.64
C ASN A 211 -8.24 16.30 -16.86
N CYS A 212 -9.10 15.69 -16.03
CA CYS A 212 -9.50 14.29 -16.22
C CYS A 212 -10.37 14.12 -17.48
N LEU A 213 -11.28 15.05 -17.75
CA LEU A 213 -12.13 15.02 -18.94
C LEU A 213 -11.31 15.23 -20.22
N SER A 214 -10.29 16.11 -20.20
CA SER A 214 -9.44 16.39 -21.38
C SER A 214 -8.60 15.19 -21.83
N ILE A 215 -8.36 14.22 -20.94
CA ILE A 215 -7.69 12.96 -21.25
C ILE A 215 -8.69 11.79 -21.43
N ASN A 216 -9.96 12.11 -21.65
CA ASN A 216 -11.06 11.20 -21.96
C ASN A 216 -11.47 10.22 -20.84
N LEU A 217 -11.30 10.57 -19.55
CA LEU A 217 -11.99 9.81 -18.50
C LEU A 217 -13.48 10.15 -18.51
N SER A 218 -14.31 9.12 -18.39
CA SER A 218 -15.74 9.29 -18.14
C SER A 218 -16.01 9.74 -16.70
N TYR A 219 -17.15 10.40 -16.47
CA TYR A 219 -17.60 10.76 -15.12
C TYR A 219 -17.71 9.55 -14.18
N ALA A 220 -17.99 8.34 -14.69
CA ALA A 220 -18.02 7.12 -13.89
C ALA A 220 -16.62 6.73 -13.39
N GLU A 221 -15.61 6.81 -14.25
CA GLU A 221 -14.22 6.54 -13.87
C GLU A 221 -13.68 7.59 -12.91
N ILE A 222 -14.00 8.87 -13.13
CA ILE A 222 -13.66 9.96 -12.21
C ILE A 222 -14.35 9.75 -10.85
N SER A 223 -15.63 9.36 -10.85
CA SER A 223 -16.38 9.11 -9.61
C SER A 223 -15.72 8.02 -8.78
N GLU A 224 -15.34 6.89 -9.38
CA GLU A 224 -14.63 5.82 -8.66
C GLU A 224 -13.22 6.25 -8.20
N LEU A 225 -12.50 7.07 -8.99
CA LEU A 225 -11.21 7.63 -8.59
C LEU A 225 -11.34 8.53 -7.35
N TYR A 226 -12.37 9.36 -7.27
CA TYR A 226 -12.55 10.36 -6.21
C TYR A 226 -13.51 9.95 -5.10
N LYS A 227 -14.13 8.78 -5.20
CA LYS A 227 -15.00 8.22 -4.15
C LYS A 227 -14.34 8.23 -2.78
N ASN A 228 -15.05 8.79 -1.80
CA ASN A 228 -14.62 8.98 -0.42
C ASN A 228 -13.42 9.92 -0.19
N VAL A 229 -12.96 10.65 -1.22
CA VAL A 229 -11.94 11.69 -1.06
C VAL A 229 -12.53 12.86 -0.30
N GLN A 230 -11.81 13.36 0.68
CA GLN A 230 -12.21 14.50 1.49
C GLN A 230 -12.03 15.79 0.69
N LEU A 231 -13.07 16.60 0.66
CA LEU A 231 -13.12 17.91 0.01
C LEU A 231 -13.41 18.97 1.07
N GLN A 232 -12.97 20.19 0.82
CA GLN A 232 -13.23 21.38 1.63
C GLN A 232 -13.91 22.44 0.77
N VAL A 233 -14.80 23.22 1.38
CA VAL A 233 -15.42 24.38 0.72
C VAL A 233 -14.46 25.57 0.85
N ILE A 234 -14.06 26.15 -0.29
CA ILE A 234 -13.04 27.19 -0.37
C ILE A 234 -13.39 28.41 0.51
N HIS A 235 -14.68 28.81 0.51
CA HIS A 235 -15.16 30.01 1.21
C HIS A 235 -15.66 29.76 2.63
N GLN A 236 -15.66 28.50 3.08
CA GLN A 236 -15.99 28.13 4.45
C GLN A 236 -14.91 27.18 5.00
N PRO A 237 -13.71 27.71 5.29
CA PRO A 237 -12.62 26.88 5.79
C PRO A 237 -13.00 26.18 7.10
N GLY A 238 -12.71 24.88 7.20
CA GLY A 238 -13.04 24.05 8.36
C GLY A 238 -14.25 23.13 8.18
N GLU A 239 -15.07 23.33 7.13
CA GLU A 239 -16.07 22.33 6.73
C GLU A 239 -15.49 21.31 5.75
N TYR A 240 -15.60 20.04 6.10
CA TYR A 240 -15.05 18.92 5.33
C TYR A 240 -16.10 17.89 4.99
N PHE A 241 -16.07 17.43 3.75
CA PHE A 241 -17.03 16.46 3.22
C PHE A 241 -16.32 15.35 2.47
N ARG A 242 -17.00 14.24 2.21
CA ARG A 242 -16.46 13.17 1.37
C ARG A 242 -17.21 13.11 0.06
N PHE A 243 -16.49 13.09 -1.06
CA PHE A 243 -17.09 12.93 -2.37
C PHE A 243 -17.80 11.57 -2.48
N GLU A 244 -19.06 11.56 -2.89
CA GLU A 244 -19.82 10.34 -3.15
C GLU A 244 -19.99 10.09 -4.65
N ASN A 245 -20.58 11.06 -5.36
CA ASN A 245 -20.85 10.94 -6.80
C ASN A 245 -21.09 12.28 -7.48
N PHE A 246 -21.17 12.28 -8.81
CA PHE A 246 -21.67 13.41 -9.59
C PHE A 246 -23.19 13.37 -9.72
N THR A 247 -23.82 14.55 -9.77
CA THR A 247 -25.26 14.69 -9.99
C THR A 247 -25.58 15.78 -11.02
N ASN A 248 -26.66 15.55 -11.76
CA ASN A 248 -27.30 16.57 -12.60
C ASN A 248 -28.48 17.23 -11.89
N ASP A 249 -28.93 16.65 -10.77
CA ASP A 249 -30.11 17.09 -10.02
C ASP A 249 -29.73 18.21 -9.05
N ILE A 250 -29.61 19.41 -9.61
CA ILE A 250 -29.43 20.67 -8.85
C ILE A 250 -30.82 21.23 -8.41
N LYS A 251 -31.91 20.54 -8.77
CA LYS A 251 -33.29 21.07 -8.78
C LYS A 251 -33.97 21.20 -7.41
N ASP A 252 -33.44 20.57 -6.36
CA ASP A 252 -34.09 20.53 -5.03
C ASP A 252 -33.48 21.50 -4.00
N LEU A 253 -32.54 22.35 -4.39
CA LEU A 253 -32.10 23.48 -3.56
C LEU A 253 -33.03 24.67 -3.85
N GLN A 254 -33.72 25.18 -2.83
CA GLN A 254 -34.61 26.36 -2.89
C GLN A 254 -33.83 27.68 -3.15
N VAL A 255 -32.97 27.72 -4.16
CA VAL A 255 -32.34 28.95 -4.66
C VAL A 255 -32.51 29.00 -6.17
N LYS A 256 -32.99 30.13 -6.69
CA LYS A 256 -33.43 30.33 -8.09
C LYS A 256 -32.37 29.96 -9.15
N SER A 257 -31.10 29.93 -8.78
CA SER A 257 -30.09 29.01 -9.31
C SER A 257 -28.92 29.00 -8.32
N MET A 258 -28.15 27.90 -8.23
CA MET A 258 -26.94 27.88 -7.39
C MET A 258 -25.90 28.94 -7.84
N GLY A 259 -25.83 29.27 -9.13
CA GLY A 259 -25.00 30.36 -9.63
C GLY A 259 -25.42 31.72 -9.03
N GLU A 260 -26.72 32.03 -9.03
CA GLU A 260 -27.23 33.24 -8.36
C GLU A 260 -27.02 33.21 -6.85
N TYR A 261 -27.11 32.04 -6.18
CA TYR A 261 -26.81 31.94 -4.75
C TYR A 261 -25.38 32.39 -4.44
N PHE A 262 -24.40 31.81 -5.14
CA PHE A 262 -23.00 32.10 -4.89
C PHE A 262 -22.60 33.49 -5.38
N GLN A 263 -23.18 33.98 -6.47
CA GLN A 263 -22.97 35.35 -6.91
C GLN A 263 -23.52 36.35 -5.88
N ASN A 264 -24.71 36.09 -5.30
CA ASN A 264 -25.30 37.00 -4.31
C ASN A 264 -24.67 36.89 -2.91
N GLN A 265 -24.14 35.73 -2.51
CA GLN A 265 -23.58 35.49 -1.17
C GLN A 265 -22.06 35.65 -1.10
N TYR A 266 -21.35 35.35 -2.19
CA TYR A 266 -19.88 35.28 -2.22
C TYR A 266 -19.25 36.04 -3.41
N ASP A 267 -20.05 36.78 -4.20
CA ASP A 267 -19.62 37.58 -5.35
C ASP A 267 -18.82 36.79 -6.42
N GLN A 268 -19.19 35.52 -6.63
CA GLN A 268 -18.56 34.64 -7.62
C GLN A 268 -19.46 34.37 -8.83
N ILE A 269 -18.89 34.48 -10.03
CA ILE A 269 -19.52 34.03 -11.28
C ILE A 269 -19.18 32.56 -11.49
N ILE A 270 -20.21 31.73 -11.68
CA ILE A 270 -20.10 30.27 -11.76
C ILE A 270 -20.48 29.79 -13.16
N GLU A 271 -19.66 28.93 -13.77
CA GLU A 271 -19.91 28.34 -15.09
C GLU A 271 -20.64 26.98 -14.94
N MET A 272 -21.94 26.95 -15.22
CA MET A 272 -22.80 25.75 -15.04
C MET A 272 -22.60 24.62 -16.07
N GLU A 273 -21.46 24.56 -16.76
CA GLU A 273 -21.21 23.57 -17.82
C GLU A 273 -20.93 22.15 -17.26
N TYR A 274 -20.54 22.04 -16.00
CA TYR A 274 -20.11 20.79 -15.36
C TYR A 274 -21.13 20.23 -14.38
N LYS A 275 -21.09 18.92 -14.14
CA LYS A 275 -21.94 18.27 -13.13
C LYS A 275 -21.61 18.77 -11.73
N ALA A 276 -22.63 18.85 -10.87
CA ALA A 276 -22.43 19.14 -9.46
C ALA A 276 -21.94 17.89 -8.70
N VAL A 277 -21.40 18.10 -7.51
CA VAL A 277 -20.91 17.06 -6.60
C VAL A 277 -21.93 16.77 -5.53
N MET A 278 -22.25 15.50 -5.34
CA MET A 278 -22.95 15.00 -4.17
C MET A 278 -21.92 14.54 -3.14
N VAL A 279 -21.98 15.12 -1.93
CA VAL A 279 -21.08 14.76 -0.82
C VAL A 279 -21.81 14.05 0.34
N HIS A 280 -23.14 14.06 0.28
CA HIS A 280 -24.09 13.34 1.13
C HIS A 280 -25.43 13.34 0.38
N PRO A 281 -26.37 12.39 0.60
CA PRO A 281 -27.66 12.32 -0.12
C PRO A 281 -28.58 13.56 -0.05
N LYS A 282 -28.16 14.62 0.66
CA LYS A 282 -28.90 15.88 0.82
C LYS A 282 -28.03 17.14 0.64
N CYS A 283 -26.75 16.99 0.29
CA CYS A 283 -25.80 18.11 0.19
C CYS A 283 -25.13 18.07 -1.18
N VAL A 284 -25.42 19.09 -2.00
CA VAL A 284 -24.90 19.24 -3.36
C VAL A 284 -24.08 20.52 -3.42
N TYR A 285 -22.85 20.40 -3.90
CA TYR A 285 -21.91 21.51 -4.06
C TYR A 285 -21.46 21.62 -5.52
N LEU A 286 -21.07 22.83 -5.92
CA LEU A 286 -20.49 23.07 -7.24
C LEU A 286 -18.99 22.74 -7.21
N LEU A 287 -18.45 22.34 -8.35
CA LEU A 287 -17.05 21.95 -8.45
C LEU A 287 -16.08 23.10 -8.16
N GLU A 288 -16.44 24.34 -8.54
CA GLU A 288 -15.59 25.53 -8.35
C GLU A 288 -15.46 25.95 -6.90
N THR A 289 -16.39 25.52 -6.05
CA THR A 289 -16.42 25.91 -4.63
C THR A 289 -15.69 24.91 -3.74
N LEU A 290 -15.15 23.84 -4.33
CA LEU A 290 -14.50 22.74 -3.63
C LEU A 290 -13.01 22.66 -3.96
N GLU A 291 -12.23 22.32 -2.95
CA GLU A 291 -10.83 21.92 -3.08
C GLU A 291 -10.64 20.53 -2.47
N ILE A 292 -9.63 19.79 -2.96
CA ILE A 292 -9.27 18.51 -2.36
C ILE A 292 -8.44 18.79 -1.12
N VAL A 293 -8.81 18.19 0.02
CA VAL A 293 -7.97 18.28 1.21
C VAL A 293 -6.61 17.61 0.91
N PRO A 294 -5.48 18.28 1.15
CA PRO A 294 -4.16 17.72 0.86
C PRO A 294 -3.88 16.46 1.70
N ASP A 295 -2.78 15.78 1.37
CA ASP A 295 -2.21 14.69 2.19
C ASP A 295 -3.02 13.39 2.23
N GLN A 296 -4.01 13.27 1.36
CA GLN A 296 -4.79 12.05 1.19
C GLN A 296 -4.08 11.06 0.25
N LYS A 297 -3.60 9.95 0.79
CA LYS A 297 -2.94 8.89 0.02
C LYS A 297 -3.96 8.11 -0.82
N ILE A 298 -3.67 7.92 -2.11
CA ILE A 298 -4.49 7.08 -2.99
C ILE A 298 -4.21 5.59 -2.75
N SER A 299 -5.25 4.75 -2.89
CA SER A 299 -5.11 3.31 -2.77
C SER A 299 -4.46 2.69 -4.02
N LYS A 300 -3.86 1.50 -3.87
CA LYS A 300 -3.21 0.81 -5.00
C LYS A 300 -4.21 0.36 -6.06
N GLU A 301 -5.41 0.01 -5.64
CA GLU A 301 -6.51 -0.42 -6.51
C GLU A 301 -6.91 0.71 -7.46
N LYS A 302 -7.08 1.93 -6.93
CA LYS A 302 -7.39 3.12 -7.74
C LYS A 302 -6.24 3.55 -8.66
N LEU A 303 -4.99 3.28 -8.30
CA LEU A 303 -3.86 3.52 -9.21
C LEU A 303 -3.83 2.52 -10.36
N SER A 304 -4.16 1.26 -10.07
CA SER A 304 -4.15 0.19 -11.07
C SER A 304 -5.17 0.41 -12.17
N THR A 305 -6.34 0.98 -11.86
CA THR A 305 -7.36 1.36 -12.85
C THR A 305 -6.84 2.43 -13.82
N LEU A 306 -5.97 3.34 -13.34
CA LEU A 306 -5.32 4.36 -14.16
C LEU A 306 -4.09 3.83 -14.93
N LYS A 307 -3.73 2.55 -14.77
CA LYS A 307 -2.47 1.97 -15.27
C LYS A 307 -1.23 2.78 -14.84
N LEU A 308 -1.34 3.42 -13.68
CA LEU A 308 -0.25 4.16 -13.07
C LEU A 308 0.43 3.27 -12.03
N ASP A 309 1.75 3.23 -12.07
CA ASP A 309 2.54 2.56 -11.05
C ASP A 309 3.73 3.44 -10.68
N THR A 310 4.03 3.47 -9.39
CA THR A 310 5.26 4.04 -8.87
C THR A 310 6.35 2.99 -9.08
N LYS A 311 7.26 3.22 -10.03
CA LYS A 311 8.34 2.29 -10.33
C LYS A 311 9.07 1.82 -9.06
N ASN A 312 9.43 0.54 -9.03
CA ASN A 312 10.30 -0.01 -8.00
C ASN A 312 11.63 0.77 -7.95
N LEU A 313 12.01 1.18 -6.75
CA LEU A 313 13.29 1.82 -6.50
C LEU A 313 14.40 0.76 -6.51
N SER A 314 15.52 1.07 -7.16
CA SER A 314 16.72 0.24 -7.02
C SER A 314 17.21 0.26 -5.58
N ILE A 315 17.91 -0.80 -5.16
CA ILE A 315 18.45 -0.91 -3.78
C ILE A 315 19.31 0.31 -3.44
N LYS A 316 20.17 0.75 -4.36
CA LYS A 316 21.02 1.93 -4.18
C LYS A 316 20.21 3.21 -3.93
N LYS A 317 19.22 3.50 -4.78
CA LYS A 317 18.36 4.69 -4.62
C LYS A 317 17.54 4.62 -3.33
N ARG A 318 17.08 3.43 -2.95
CA ARG A 318 16.35 3.23 -1.68
C ARG A 318 17.25 3.53 -0.49
N LEU A 319 18.50 3.04 -0.48
CA LEU A 319 19.45 3.30 0.60
C LEU A 319 19.85 4.79 0.68
N GLU A 320 20.12 5.42 -0.46
CA GLU A 320 20.39 6.87 -0.53
C GLU A 320 19.19 7.69 -0.01
N GLY A 321 17.97 7.34 -0.43
CA GLY A 321 16.75 7.97 0.08
C GLY A 321 16.60 7.81 1.59
N ILE A 322 16.85 6.61 2.12
CA ILE A 322 16.87 6.33 3.56
C ILE A 322 17.88 7.23 4.29
N LYS A 323 19.12 7.33 3.79
CA LYS A 323 20.19 8.16 4.39
C LYS A 323 19.83 9.64 4.40
N ASN A 324 19.36 10.17 3.27
CA ASN A 324 18.99 11.58 3.14
C ASN A 324 17.84 11.94 4.08
N GLN A 325 16.84 11.07 4.17
CA GLN A 325 15.69 11.27 5.05
C GLN A 325 16.07 11.20 6.52
N TYR A 326 16.93 10.26 6.90
CA TYR A 326 17.47 10.19 8.26
C TYR A 326 18.16 11.49 8.65
N ALA A 327 19.01 12.03 7.77
CA ALA A 327 19.69 13.31 7.99
C ALA A 327 18.72 14.50 8.12
N ASN A 328 17.66 14.53 7.30
CA ASN A 328 16.68 15.61 7.31
C ASN A 328 15.73 15.59 8.52
N MET A 329 15.51 14.42 9.14
CA MET A 329 14.55 14.29 10.24
C MET A 329 15.08 14.74 11.60
N GLN A 330 16.39 15.00 11.73
CA GLN A 330 17.02 15.52 12.96
C GLN A 330 16.52 14.81 14.22
N PHE A 331 16.60 13.47 14.23
CA PHE A 331 16.09 12.65 15.33
C PHE A 331 16.70 13.02 16.69
N ASN A 332 17.93 13.54 16.71
CA ASN A 332 18.56 14.06 17.91
C ASN A 332 18.25 15.56 18.04
N ASN A 333 17.24 15.88 18.85
CA ASN A 333 16.80 17.23 19.20
C ASN A 333 16.60 17.38 20.72
N VAL A 334 16.25 18.60 21.15
CA VAL A 334 16.06 18.93 22.57
C VAL A 334 14.99 18.09 23.27
N ILE A 335 13.96 17.63 22.56
CA ILE A 335 12.91 16.78 23.14
C ILE A 335 13.49 15.37 23.36
N THR A 336 14.14 14.77 22.37
CA THR A 336 14.79 13.46 22.57
C THR A 336 15.82 13.47 23.68
N GLU A 337 16.60 14.55 23.78
CA GLU A 337 17.60 14.72 24.83
C GLU A 337 16.96 14.76 26.22
N ALA A 338 15.84 15.48 26.38
CA ALA A 338 15.10 15.54 27.63
C ALA A 338 14.55 14.17 28.07
N PHE A 339 14.21 13.30 27.11
CA PHE A 339 13.81 11.92 27.36
C PHE A 339 14.99 10.93 27.35
N GLY A 340 16.25 11.40 27.31
CA GLY A 340 17.45 10.55 27.28
C GLY A 340 17.49 9.56 26.11
N ILE A 341 16.85 9.92 24.99
CA ILE A 341 16.87 9.15 23.73
C ILE A 341 18.01 9.71 22.89
N ASN A 342 18.90 8.83 22.44
CA ASN A 342 19.92 9.20 21.46
C ASN A 342 19.87 8.22 20.30
N VAL A 343 19.70 8.71 19.07
CA VAL A 343 19.73 7.89 17.86
C VAL A 343 21.13 7.97 17.25
N SER A 344 21.79 6.83 17.08
CA SER A 344 23.08 6.71 16.41
C SER A 344 23.03 7.41 15.05
N THR A 345 24.09 8.13 14.67
CA THR A 345 24.23 8.71 13.32
C THR A 345 24.66 7.66 12.29
N GLU A 346 25.31 6.59 12.76
CA GLU A 346 25.76 5.48 11.92
C GLU A 346 24.74 4.34 11.91
N MET A 347 24.50 3.80 10.70
CA MET A 347 23.70 2.61 10.52
C MET A 347 24.37 1.39 11.14
N ILE A 348 23.55 0.45 11.58
CA ILE A 348 24.00 -0.86 12.03
C ILE A 348 24.62 -1.59 10.85
N LYS A 349 25.79 -2.18 11.10
CA LYS A 349 26.46 -3.09 10.17
C LYS A 349 26.04 -4.51 10.54
N ALA A 350 25.54 -5.25 9.56
CA ALA A 350 25.18 -6.65 9.74
C ALA A 350 26.18 -7.51 8.99
N GLU A 351 26.66 -8.56 9.67
CA GLU A 351 27.35 -9.67 9.04
C GLU A 351 26.30 -10.62 8.46
N TYR A 352 26.45 -10.97 7.19
CA TYR A 352 25.65 -12.03 6.58
C TYR A 352 26.55 -13.06 5.92
N VAL A 353 26.00 -14.26 5.81
CA VAL A 353 26.63 -15.38 5.12
C VAL A 353 25.76 -15.68 3.91
N GLN A 354 26.38 -15.62 2.72
CA GLN A 354 25.72 -16.10 1.52
C GLN A 354 25.68 -17.63 1.58
N LEU A 355 24.48 -18.18 1.68
CA LEU A 355 24.30 -19.63 1.62
C LEU A 355 24.62 -20.13 0.21
N SER A 356 25.28 -21.27 0.12
CA SER A 356 25.49 -21.95 -1.15
C SER A 356 24.15 -22.36 -1.74
N VAL A 357 23.94 -22.04 -3.03
CA VAL A 357 22.74 -22.46 -3.75
C VAL A 357 22.92 -23.95 -4.11
N PRO A 358 22.03 -24.85 -3.67
CA PRO A 358 22.15 -26.28 -3.96
C PRO A 358 21.98 -26.54 -5.47
N CYS A 359 22.54 -27.63 -5.99
CA CYS A 359 22.22 -28.03 -7.36
C CYS A 359 20.82 -28.66 -7.42
N ILE A 360 20.24 -28.73 -8.61
CA ILE A 360 19.05 -29.55 -8.86
C ILE A 360 19.44 -30.81 -9.61
N ILE A 361 18.81 -31.93 -9.29
CA ILE A 361 19.03 -33.23 -9.93
C ILE A 361 17.82 -33.52 -10.83
N ALA A 362 18.09 -33.66 -12.13
CA ALA A 362 17.12 -34.07 -13.14
C ALA A 362 16.93 -35.59 -13.18
N GLY A 363 15.98 -36.08 -13.97
CA GLY A 363 15.62 -37.51 -14.03
C GLY A 363 16.67 -38.43 -14.63
N ASP A 364 17.63 -37.88 -15.38
CA ASP A 364 18.80 -38.58 -15.89
C ASP A 364 19.98 -38.57 -14.90
N ASN A 365 19.70 -38.26 -13.63
CA ASN A 365 20.68 -38.03 -12.57
C ASN A 365 21.72 -36.94 -12.92
N LYS A 366 21.47 -36.11 -13.94
CA LYS A 366 22.33 -34.97 -14.23
C LYS A 366 22.11 -33.89 -13.18
N SER A 367 23.22 -33.43 -12.63
CA SER A 367 23.27 -32.26 -11.76
C SER A 367 23.25 -31.00 -12.60
N ILE A 368 22.25 -30.14 -12.39
CA ILE A 368 22.18 -28.81 -12.97
C ILE A 368 22.62 -27.85 -11.88
N ASN A 369 23.76 -27.23 -12.10
CA ASN A 369 24.30 -26.21 -11.20
C ASN A 369 23.55 -24.89 -11.41
N PRO A 370 23.40 -24.06 -10.36
CA PRO A 370 22.88 -22.72 -10.51
C PRO A 370 23.81 -21.88 -11.39
N ASN A 371 23.22 -20.93 -12.12
CA ASN A 371 23.95 -19.85 -12.79
C ASN A 371 24.57 -18.91 -11.75
N GLU A 372 25.42 -17.98 -12.20
CA GLU A 372 26.06 -16.96 -11.34
C GLU A 372 25.06 -16.11 -10.54
N ASP A 373 23.85 -15.91 -11.08
CA ASP A 373 22.75 -15.18 -10.44
C ASP A 373 21.88 -16.05 -9.49
N GLY A 374 22.27 -17.31 -9.28
CA GLY A 374 21.54 -18.27 -8.46
C GLY A 374 20.31 -18.90 -9.15
N THR A 375 20.04 -18.58 -10.42
CA THR A 375 18.91 -19.17 -11.17
C THR A 375 19.26 -20.51 -11.79
N PHE A 376 18.24 -21.33 -12.07
CA PHE A 376 18.41 -22.58 -12.82
C PHE A 376 17.77 -22.48 -14.18
N ARG A 377 18.46 -23.01 -15.20
CA ARG A 377 17.87 -23.24 -16.50
C ARG A 377 17.63 -24.73 -16.69
N PHE A 378 16.40 -25.16 -16.46
CA PHE A 378 15.97 -26.50 -16.84
C PHE A 378 15.71 -26.53 -18.35
N ASP A 379 16.75 -26.67 -19.16
CA ASP A 379 16.63 -26.64 -20.62
C ASP A 379 16.19 -27.99 -21.21
N ARG A 380 16.17 -28.09 -22.55
CA ARG A 380 15.66 -29.23 -23.33
C ARG A 380 16.46 -30.52 -23.14
N ASP A 381 17.66 -30.44 -22.61
CA ASP A 381 18.59 -31.56 -22.54
C ASP A 381 18.45 -32.38 -21.25
N HIS A 382 17.55 -31.95 -20.36
CA HIS A 382 17.25 -32.58 -19.08
C HIS A 382 15.89 -33.29 -19.10
N SER A 383 15.86 -34.51 -18.56
CA SER A 383 14.63 -35.29 -18.41
C SER A 383 13.97 -35.06 -17.05
N TYR A 384 12.65 -35.20 -16.95
CA TYR A 384 11.95 -35.13 -15.67
C TYR A 384 12.25 -36.36 -14.80
N CYS A 385 12.36 -36.17 -13.48
CA CYS A 385 12.53 -37.26 -12.52
C CYS A 385 11.40 -38.30 -12.57
N GLU A 386 10.15 -37.82 -12.63
CA GLU A 386 8.99 -38.63 -12.97
C GLU A 386 8.21 -37.95 -14.08
N ILE A 387 7.97 -38.70 -15.13
CA ILE A 387 7.21 -38.27 -16.29
C ILE A 387 5.76 -38.72 -16.09
N ALA A 388 4.85 -37.75 -16.09
CA ALA A 388 3.44 -38.05 -16.03
C ALA A 388 2.94 -38.66 -17.35
N SER A 389 1.94 -39.54 -17.22
CA SER A 389 1.13 -40.00 -18.35
C SER A 389 -0.24 -39.34 -18.28
N ILE A 390 -0.68 -38.76 -19.40
CA ILE A 390 -1.99 -38.16 -19.60
C ILE A 390 -2.72 -39.06 -20.60
N LYS A 391 -3.87 -39.62 -20.23
CA LYS A 391 -4.57 -40.52 -21.16
C LYS A 391 -5.25 -39.72 -22.26
N ASN A 392 -6.01 -38.69 -21.89
CA ASN A 392 -6.87 -37.97 -22.82
C ASN A 392 -6.77 -36.48 -22.54
N LEU A 393 -6.05 -35.78 -23.42
CA LEU A 393 -5.88 -34.33 -23.38
C LEU A 393 -6.92 -33.65 -24.28
N PHE A 394 -7.74 -32.78 -23.70
CA PHE A 394 -8.64 -31.91 -24.46
C PHE A 394 -8.12 -30.47 -24.48
N VAL A 395 -8.02 -29.86 -25.66
CA VAL A 395 -7.59 -28.47 -25.86
C VAL A 395 -8.73 -27.65 -26.44
N TYR A 396 -9.22 -26.70 -25.65
CA TYR A 396 -10.26 -25.75 -26.06
C TYR A 396 -9.64 -24.47 -26.61
N GLY A 397 -10.03 -24.10 -27.84
CA GLY A 397 -9.53 -22.89 -28.49
C GLY A 397 -8.12 -23.04 -29.05
N CYS A 398 -7.74 -24.23 -29.51
CA CYS A 398 -6.40 -24.52 -29.99
C CYS A 398 -6.14 -23.90 -31.37
N PRO A 399 -5.19 -22.96 -31.52
CA PRO A 399 -4.69 -22.60 -32.85
C PRO A 399 -3.97 -23.81 -33.47
N GLU A 400 -4.18 -24.09 -34.76
CA GLU A 400 -3.63 -25.28 -35.42
C GLU A 400 -2.08 -25.33 -35.36
N LYS A 401 -1.43 -24.18 -35.54
CA LYS A 401 0.03 -24.05 -35.39
C LYS A 401 0.50 -24.38 -33.97
N TRP A 402 -0.30 -24.04 -32.96
CA TRP A 402 0.05 -24.28 -31.56
C TRP A 402 -0.06 -25.76 -31.19
N LYS A 403 -1.04 -26.47 -31.76
CA LYS A 403 -1.18 -27.93 -31.60
C LYS A 403 0.11 -28.67 -32.00
N GLN A 404 0.68 -28.32 -33.14
CA GLN A 404 1.92 -28.92 -33.65
C GLN A 404 3.10 -28.64 -32.71
N ILE A 405 3.21 -27.41 -32.20
CA ILE A 405 4.27 -27.03 -31.26
C ILE A 405 4.08 -27.79 -29.93
N LEU A 406 2.86 -27.88 -29.41
CA LEU A 406 2.54 -28.62 -28.21
C LEU A 406 2.93 -30.10 -28.35
N GLN A 407 2.51 -30.75 -29.43
CA GLN A 407 2.85 -32.15 -29.71
C GLN A 407 4.36 -32.37 -29.80
N LYS A 408 5.08 -31.47 -30.48
CA LYS A 408 6.54 -31.50 -30.55
C LYS A 408 7.18 -31.40 -29.16
N GLN A 409 6.74 -30.45 -28.34
CA GLN A 409 7.29 -30.25 -27.00
C GLN A 409 6.95 -31.39 -26.04
N LEU A 410 5.74 -31.96 -26.10
CA LEU A 410 5.36 -33.15 -25.33
C LEU A 410 6.28 -34.33 -25.66
N LYS A 411 6.54 -34.56 -26.96
CA LYS A 411 7.46 -35.61 -27.43
C LYS A 411 8.90 -35.37 -26.98
N GLU A 412 9.42 -34.15 -27.14
CA GLU A 412 10.77 -33.78 -26.69
C GLU A 412 10.95 -33.99 -25.17
N ARG A 413 9.90 -33.72 -24.39
CA ARG A 413 9.89 -33.91 -22.93
C ARG A 413 9.43 -35.29 -22.47
N LYS A 414 9.16 -36.19 -23.41
CA LYS A 414 8.70 -37.56 -23.17
C LYS A 414 7.40 -37.64 -22.36
N ILE A 415 6.64 -36.55 -22.20
CA ILE A 415 5.32 -36.61 -21.57
C ILE A 415 4.42 -37.45 -22.46
N THR A 416 3.91 -38.54 -21.91
CA THR A 416 3.04 -39.45 -22.66
C THR A 416 1.63 -38.87 -22.68
N VAL A 417 1.10 -38.67 -23.89
CA VAL A 417 -0.29 -38.29 -24.10
C VAL A 417 -0.90 -39.28 -25.08
N GLU A 418 -1.85 -40.12 -24.64
CA GLU A 418 -2.39 -41.19 -25.50
C GLU A 418 -3.30 -40.60 -26.59
N ASN A 419 -4.22 -39.71 -26.23
CA ASN A 419 -5.12 -39.04 -27.17
C ASN A 419 -5.13 -37.50 -26.98
N ILE A 420 -5.15 -36.76 -28.09
CA ILE A 420 -5.27 -35.29 -28.09
C ILE A 420 -6.50 -34.88 -28.91
N TYR A 421 -7.46 -34.28 -28.22
CA TYR A 421 -8.68 -33.73 -28.79
C TYR A 421 -8.57 -32.21 -28.84
N CYS A 422 -8.85 -31.60 -29.99
CA CYS A 422 -8.80 -30.14 -30.14
C CYS A 422 -10.15 -29.60 -30.61
N ASN A 423 -10.63 -28.54 -29.94
CA ASN A 423 -11.68 -27.70 -30.47
C ASN A 423 -11.07 -26.41 -31.04
N ASN A 424 -10.99 -26.35 -32.37
CA ASN A 424 -10.38 -25.22 -33.09
C ASN A 424 -11.33 -24.02 -33.26
N ASN A 425 -12.64 -24.21 -33.02
CA ASN A 425 -13.66 -23.17 -33.09
C ASN A 425 -14.34 -23.00 -31.73
N PRO A 426 -13.66 -22.35 -30.75
CA PRO A 426 -14.27 -22.10 -29.45
C PRO A 426 -15.42 -21.10 -29.61
N LYS A 427 -16.56 -21.39 -28.98
CA LYS A 427 -17.56 -20.34 -28.69
C LYS A 427 -17.10 -19.57 -27.46
N ASP A 428 -17.41 -18.28 -27.38
CA ASP A 428 -17.18 -17.54 -26.15
C ASP A 428 -18.09 -18.10 -25.04
N ILE A 429 -17.48 -18.57 -23.95
CA ILE A 429 -18.17 -19.13 -22.78
C ILE A 429 -17.75 -18.31 -21.57
N SER A 430 -18.70 -17.61 -20.96
CA SER A 430 -18.44 -16.69 -19.86
C SER A 430 -19.04 -17.11 -18.52
N THR A 431 -19.90 -18.15 -18.48
CA THR A 431 -20.61 -18.54 -17.25
C THR A 431 -20.24 -19.92 -16.73
N PHE A 432 -20.39 -20.11 -15.40
CA PHE A 432 -20.10 -21.37 -14.71
C PHE A 432 -20.88 -22.54 -15.30
N GLU A 433 -22.20 -22.39 -15.44
CA GLU A 433 -23.07 -23.49 -15.90
C GLU A 433 -22.79 -23.86 -17.36
N GLN A 434 -22.44 -22.89 -18.23
CA GLN A 434 -22.04 -23.21 -19.59
C GLN A 434 -20.72 -24.00 -19.63
N TRP A 435 -19.73 -23.60 -18.82
CA TRP A 435 -18.47 -24.34 -18.73
C TRP A 435 -18.65 -25.72 -18.11
N LYS A 436 -19.45 -25.84 -17.05
CA LYS A 436 -19.83 -27.12 -16.43
C LYS A 436 -20.52 -28.03 -17.45
N ASN A 437 -21.50 -27.52 -18.19
CA ASN A 437 -22.19 -28.26 -19.25
C ASN A 437 -21.24 -28.63 -20.40
N LYS A 438 -20.27 -27.77 -20.73
CA LYS A 438 -19.26 -28.05 -21.75
C LYS A 438 -18.30 -29.15 -21.30
N LEU A 439 -17.79 -29.08 -20.06
CA LEU A 439 -16.94 -30.10 -19.45
C LEU A 439 -17.68 -31.42 -19.23
N ALA A 440 -18.96 -31.40 -18.86
CA ALA A 440 -19.79 -32.61 -18.73
C ALA A 440 -20.07 -33.29 -20.08
N LYS A 441 -20.01 -32.54 -21.19
CA LYS A 441 -20.12 -33.06 -22.56
C LYS A 441 -18.77 -33.48 -23.15
N ILE A 442 -17.66 -33.08 -22.52
CA ILE A 442 -16.35 -33.62 -22.86
C ILE A 442 -16.34 -35.07 -22.40
N ASP A 443 -15.77 -35.94 -23.23
CA ASP A 443 -15.70 -37.37 -22.99
C ASP A 443 -15.26 -37.63 -21.53
N PRO A 444 -16.02 -38.40 -20.72
CA PRO A 444 -15.68 -38.69 -19.33
C PRO A 444 -14.29 -39.31 -19.14
N SER A 445 -13.68 -39.84 -20.20
CA SER A 445 -12.32 -40.35 -20.20
C SER A 445 -11.24 -39.25 -20.22
N VAL A 446 -11.59 -37.99 -20.45
CA VAL A 446 -10.67 -36.83 -20.42
C VAL A 446 -10.20 -36.54 -19.00
N ASP A 447 -8.89 -36.66 -18.79
CA ASP A 447 -8.23 -36.48 -17.49
C ASP A 447 -7.42 -35.18 -17.40
N TYR A 448 -7.28 -34.46 -18.52
CA TYR A 448 -6.61 -33.16 -18.60
C TYR A 448 -7.24 -32.23 -19.64
N VAL A 449 -7.48 -30.96 -19.27
CA VAL A 449 -8.05 -29.94 -20.15
C VAL A 449 -7.13 -28.73 -20.22
N ILE A 450 -6.85 -28.24 -21.43
CA ILE A 450 -6.25 -26.94 -21.68
C ILE A 450 -7.33 -26.00 -22.19
N VAL A 451 -7.45 -24.81 -21.59
CA VAL A 451 -8.38 -23.76 -22.01
C VAL A 451 -7.61 -22.53 -22.45
N ILE A 452 -7.75 -22.14 -23.72
CA ILE A 452 -7.13 -20.96 -24.29
C ILE A 452 -8.18 -19.86 -24.47
N THR A 453 -7.94 -18.67 -23.89
CA THR A 453 -8.87 -17.53 -23.92
C THR A 453 -8.15 -16.22 -24.20
N LYS A 454 -8.90 -15.20 -24.60
CA LYS A 454 -8.38 -13.84 -24.78
C LYS A 454 -8.20 -13.07 -23.47
N THR A 455 -9.03 -13.36 -22.47
CA THR A 455 -9.04 -12.64 -21.19
C THR A 455 -8.89 -13.58 -20.00
N GLN A 456 -8.49 -13.01 -18.86
CA GLN A 456 -8.27 -13.76 -17.62
C GLN A 456 -9.54 -13.95 -16.78
N ASP A 457 -10.65 -13.34 -17.18
CA ASP A 457 -11.88 -13.16 -16.37
C ASP A 457 -12.55 -14.48 -15.95
N ILE A 458 -12.24 -15.59 -16.63
CA ILE A 458 -12.77 -16.92 -16.31
C ILE A 458 -11.79 -17.80 -15.50
N HIS A 459 -10.64 -17.28 -15.08
CA HIS A 459 -9.62 -18.10 -14.42
C HIS A 459 -10.13 -18.75 -13.13
N ASP A 460 -10.76 -17.96 -12.25
CA ASP A 460 -11.28 -18.45 -10.97
C ASP A 460 -12.44 -19.43 -11.17
N LEU A 461 -13.24 -19.20 -12.21
CA LEU A 461 -14.30 -20.08 -12.64
C LEU A 461 -13.76 -21.48 -12.99
N LEU A 462 -12.69 -21.54 -13.78
CA LEU A 462 -12.05 -22.78 -14.20
C LEU A 462 -11.42 -23.52 -13.00
N ASN A 463 -10.82 -22.78 -12.05
CA ASN A 463 -10.29 -23.38 -10.83
C ASN A 463 -11.41 -24.01 -9.99
N LEU A 464 -12.57 -23.35 -9.85
CA LEU A 464 -13.74 -23.89 -9.16
C LEU A 464 -14.27 -25.16 -9.85
N LEU A 465 -14.25 -25.20 -11.18
CA LEU A 465 -14.65 -26.38 -11.95
C LEU A 465 -13.70 -27.55 -11.71
N GLN A 466 -12.39 -27.32 -11.74
CA GLN A 466 -11.39 -28.34 -11.43
C GLN A 466 -11.64 -28.99 -10.06
N ILE A 467 -11.99 -28.20 -9.03
CA ILE A 467 -12.31 -28.71 -7.69
C ILE A 467 -13.55 -29.62 -7.73
N LYS A 468 -14.60 -29.19 -8.43
CA LYS A 468 -15.89 -29.89 -8.46
C LYS A 468 -15.89 -31.14 -9.33
N THR A 469 -15.13 -31.16 -10.43
CA THR A 469 -15.10 -32.27 -11.38
C THR A 469 -13.92 -33.21 -11.19
N GLY A 470 -12.88 -32.78 -10.48
CA GLY A 470 -11.61 -33.51 -10.36
C GLY A 470 -10.76 -33.52 -11.65
N ILE A 471 -11.23 -32.88 -12.73
CA ILE A 471 -10.51 -32.77 -13.99
C ILE A 471 -9.42 -31.71 -13.85
N ARG A 472 -8.20 -32.04 -14.28
CA ARG A 472 -7.07 -31.10 -14.24
C ARG A 472 -7.22 -30.07 -15.35
N ILE A 473 -7.19 -28.79 -15.02
CA ILE A 473 -7.38 -27.71 -15.99
C ILE A 473 -6.13 -26.81 -16.05
N GLN A 474 -5.68 -26.49 -17.25
CA GLN A 474 -4.64 -25.50 -17.52
C GLN A 474 -5.21 -24.34 -18.35
N HIS A 475 -5.40 -23.20 -17.69
CA HIS A 475 -5.79 -21.96 -18.35
C HIS A 475 -4.58 -21.27 -18.99
N ILE A 476 -4.73 -20.78 -20.22
CA ILE A 476 -3.69 -20.15 -21.02
C ILE A 476 -4.29 -18.92 -21.71
N LEU A 477 -3.60 -17.78 -21.66
CA LEU A 477 -4.00 -16.62 -22.45
C LEU A 477 -3.52 -16.80 -23.89
N GLU A 478 -4.38 -16.49 -24.87
CA GLU A 478 -4.11 -16.64 -26.30
C GLU A 478 -2.80 -15.93 -26.70
N ALA A 479 -2.54 -14.74 -26.16
CA ALA A 479 -1.30 -14.00 -26.38
C ALA A 479 -0.02 -14.81 -26.05
N THR A 480 -0.07 -15.71 -25.06
CA THR A 480 1.08 -16.52 -24.65
C THR A 480 1.36 -17.70 -25.59
N THR A 481 0.39 -18.07 -26.45
CA THR A 481 0.56 -19.16 -27.42
C THR A 481 1.59 -18.81 -28.50
N GLN A 482 1.88 -17.53 -28.70
CA GLN A 482 2.87 -17.04 -29.66
C GLN A 482 4.31 -17.04 -29.11
N ILE A 483 4.51 -17.29 -27.81
CA ILE A 483 5.80 -17.19 -27.14
C ILE A 483 6.34 -18.60 -26.80
N ASN A 484 7.37 -19.05 -27.51
CA ASN A 484 7.94 -20.39 -27.34
C ASN A 484 8.41 -20.69 -25.91
N ALA A 485 8.96 -19.70 -25.20
CA ALA A 485 9.39 -19.86 -23.81
C ALA A 485 8.22 -20.15 -22.85
N CYS A 486 7.02 -19.62 -23.13
CA CYS A 486 5.83 -19.86 -22.32
C CYS A 486 5.34 -21.30 -22.44
N ILE A 487 5.45 -21.90 -23.63
CA ILE A 487 5.06 -23.31 -23.86
C ILE A 487 5.87 -24.24 -22.96
N PHE A 488 7.14 -23.94 -22.80
CA PHE A 488 8.01 -24.72 -21.93
C PHE A 488 7.53 -24.73 -20.46
N ASN A 489 7.17 -23.56 -19.94
CA ASN A 489 6.57 -23.43 -18.61
C ASN A 489 5.19 -24.10 -18.51
N ILE A 490 4.42 -24.11 -19.59
CA ILE A 490 3.14 -24.84 -19.66
C ILE A 490 3.37 -26.34 -19.53
N ILE A 491 4.32 -26.93 -20.28
CA ILE A 491 4.67 -28.36 -20.20
C ILE A 491 5.12 -28.76 -18.80
N HIS A 492 5.95 -27.94 -18.14
CA HIS A 492 6.34 -28.17 -16.74
C HIS A 492 5.16 -28.23 -15.77
N LYS A 493 4.21 -27.30 -15.92
CA LYS A 493 2.98 -27.26 -15.12
C LYS A 493 2.09 -28.45 -15.44
N MET A 494 2.03 -28.88 -16.69
CA MET A 494 1.28 -30.07 -17.11
C MET A 494 1.83 -31.32 -16.44
N ASN A 495 3.14 -31.54 -16.48
CA ASN A 495 3.76 -32.69 -15.81
C ASN A 495 3.40 -32.72 -14.32
N HIS A 496 3.57 -31.59 -13.63
CA HIS A 496 3.27 -31.47 -12.20
C HIS A 496 1.77 -31.68 -11.88
N LYS A 497 0.85 -31.07 -12.64
CA LYS A 497 -0.59 -31.27 -12.47
C LYS A 497 -1.00 -32.72 -12.70
N ALA A 498 -0.34 -33.38 -13.65
CA ALA A 498 -0.53 -34.80 -13.93
C ALA A 498 0.22 -35.74 -12.96
N LYS A 499 0.70 -35.22 -11.82
CA LYS A 499 1.42 -35.94 -10.75
C LYS A 499 2.84 -36.39 -11.10
N GLY A 500 3.42 -35.90 -12.19
CA GLY A 500 4.84 -36.05 -12.48
C GLY A 500 5.70 -35.11 -11.63
N PHE A 501 6.98 -35.40 -11.58
CA PHE A 501 7.95 -34.70 -10.74
C PHE A 501 9.14 -34.25 -11.59
N ASN A 502 9.40 -32.94 -11.66
CA ASN A 502 10.34 -32.41 -12.66
C ASN A 502 11.82 -32.60 -12.27
N TRP A 503 12.18 -32.30 -11.03
CA TRP A 503 13.55 -32.33 -10.51
C TRP A 503 13.52 -32.36 -8.97
N LYS A 504 14.60 -32.83 -8.33
CA LYS A 504 14.81 -32.77 -6.86
C LYS A 504 15.98 -31.88 -6.50
N VAL A 505 16.03 -31.42 -5.26
CA VAL A 505 17.20 -30.71 -4.71
C VAL A 505 18.32 -31.71 -4.45
N GLY A 506 19.51 -31.41 -4.97
CA GLY A 506 20.74 -32.14 -4.67
C GLY A 506 21.54 -31.36 -3.63
N PHE A 507 21.60 -31.89 -2.41
CA PHE A 507 22.60 -31.45 -1.45
C PHE A 507 23.89 -32.20 -1.77
N LYS A 508 24.98 -31.48 -2.05
CA LYS A 508 26.32 -32.08 -1.99
C LYS A 508 26.55 -32.44 -0.52
N GLY A 509 26.67 -33.74 -0.24
CA GLY A 509 27.09 -34.25 1.06
C GLY A 509 28.57 -34.02 1.30
#